data_AF-A0A7S1Z6H6-F1
#
_entry.id   AF-A0A7S1Z6H6-F1
#
_cell.length_a   1.000
_cell.length_b   1.000
_cell.length_c   1.000
_cell.angle_alpha   90.00
_cell.angle_beta   90.00
_cell.angle_gamma   90.00
#
_symmetry.space_group_name_H-M   'P 1'
#
loop_
_entity.id
_entity.type
_entity.pdbx_description
1 polymer ?
#
loop_
_entity_poly.entity_id
_entity_poly.type
_entity_poly.pdbx_seq_one_letter_code
_entity_poly.pdbx_strand_id
1 'polypeptide(L)'
;GKGAGGKEGAKGRAEEEVDDEAADGMARKFWKRLGPTMEPATYGADVEGTLFDGAPASGWNVDRLESCLSLVRADLEDGDRDGHAAALPGVTSSYLYYGMWASTFAAHAEDVNLLSINYLHAGA
;
A
#
# COMPACT_ATOMS: atom_id res chain seq x y z
N GLY A 1 4.40 34.70 -42.57
CA GLY A 1 4.12 33.47 -41.81
C GLY A 1 4.72 33.64 -40.43
N LYS A 2 3.89 33.73 -39.38
CA LYS A 2 3.53 32.63 -38.47
C LYS A 2 4.72 32.03 -37.74
N GLY A 3 4.68 32.11 -36.41
CA GLY A 3 5.54 31.33 -35.53
C GLY A 3 5.71 31.90 -34.11
N ALA A 4 4.62 32.29 -33.44
CA ALA A 4 4.67 32.52 -31.99
C ALA A 4 4.69 31.15 -31.30
N GLY A 5 5.86 30.72 -30.83
CA GLY A 5 6.01 29.52 -30.00
C GLY A 5 5.78 29.87 -28.55
N GLY A 6 4.53 29.71 -28.07
CA GLY A 6 4.21 29.75 -26.66
C GLY A 6 4.88 28.59 -25.93
N LYS A 7 5.77 28.88 -24.99
CA LYS A 7 6.16 27.92 -23.96
C LYS A 7 5.09 27.96 -22.89
N GLU A 8 4.11 27.07 -22.99
CA GLU A 8 3.25 26.74 -21.87
C GLU A 8 4.11 26.04 -20.82
N GLY A 9 4.47 26.79 -19.78
CA GLY A 9 5.10 26.22 -18.60
C GLY A 9 4.09 25.26 -17.96
N ALA A 10 4.47 23.99 -17.85
CA ALA A 10 3.74 23.03 -17.03
C ALA A 10 3.65 23.59 -15.61
N LYS A 11 2.45 24.03 -15.23
CA LYS A 11 2.14 24.44 -13.87
C LYS A 11 2.20 23.18 -13.02
N GLY A 12 3.34 22.95 -12.37
CA GLY A 12 3.47 21.93 -11.34
C GLY A 12 2.33 22.11 -10.33
N ARG A 13 1.61 21.03 -10.04
CA ARG A 13 0.61 21.00 -8.98
C ARG A 13 1.35 21.36 -7.70
N ALA A 14 1.01 22.49 -7.10
CA ALA A 14 1.52 22.84 -5.78
C ALA A 14 1.08 21.73 -4.82
N GLU A 15 2.04 21.16 -4.09
CA GLU A 15 1.74 20.33 -2.93
C GLU A 15 1.02 21.24 -1.94
N GLU A 16 -0.25 20.94 -1.67
CA GLU A 16 -1.03 21.66 -0.69
C GLU A 16 -0.55 21.15 0.68
N GLU A 17 0.22 21.97 1.39
CA GLU A 17 0.60 21.68 2.77
C GLU A 17 -0.69 21.57 3.59
N VAL A 18 -0.97 20.37 4.13
CA VAL A 18 -2.10 20.17 5.03
C VAL A 18 -1.69 20.70 6.40
N ASP A 19 -2.29 21.81 6.82
CA ASP A 19 -2.07 22.34 8.17
C ASP A 19 -2.74 21.45 9.25
N ASP A 20 -2.27 21.61 10.49
CA ASP A 20 -2.75 20.82 11.63
C ASP A 20 -4.27 20.99 11.86
N GLU A 21 -4.84 22.16 11.58
CA GLU A 21 -6.27 22.42 11.77
C GLU A 21 -7.13 21.65 10.75
N ALA A 22 -6.68 21.60 9.51
CA ALA A 22 -7.29 20.81 8.45
C ALA A 22 -7.20 19.30 8.74
N ALA A 23 -6.05 18.82 9.22
CA ALA A 23 -5.85 17.43 9.62
C ALA A 23 -6.77 17.04 10.78
N ASP A 24 -6.84 17.86 11.82
CA ASP A 24 -7.74 17.71 12.96
C ASP A 24 -9.22 17.71 12.55
N GLY A 25 -9.58 18.62 11.63
CA GLY A 25 -10.90 18.69 11.04
C GLY A 25 -11.28 17.42 10.29
N MET A 26 -10.32 16.82 9.57
CA MET A 26 -10.50 15.55 8.86
C MET A 26 -10.64 14.37 9.84
N ALA A 27 -9.80 14.31 10.87
CA ALA A 27 -9.85 13.29 11.90
C ALA A 27 -11.22 13.28 12.62
N ARG A 28 -11.75 14.44 12.99
CA ARG A 28 -13.11 14.54 13.59
C ARG A 28 -14.20 13.99 12.67
N LYS A 29 -14.13 14.28 11.36
CA LYS A 29 -15.08 13.75 10.36
C LYS A 29 -14.96 12.24 10.22
N PHE A 30 -13.74 11.70 10.22
CA PHE A 30 -13.46 10.27 10.17
C PHE A 30 -14.10 9.54 11.36
N TRP A 31 -13.82 9.98 12.59
CA TRP A 31 -14.36 9.34 13.80
C TRP A 31 -15.89 9.39 13.87
N LYS A 32 -16.51 10.50 13.45
CA LYS A 32 -17.97 10.59 13.36
C LYS A 32 -18.55 9.61 12.34
N ARG A 33 -17.85 9.34 11.24
CA ARG A 33 -18.29 8.42 10.18
C ARG A 33 -18.23 6.96 10.60
N LEU A 34 -17.33 6.56 11.50
CA LEU A 34 -17.27 5.18 12.01
C LEU A 34 -18.44 4.81 12.94
N GLY A 35 -19.35 5.76 13.22
CA GLY A 35 -20.51 5.51 14.05
C GLY A 35 -21.50 4.50 13.45
N PRO A 36 -22.29 3.81 14.28
CA PRO A 36 -23.16 2.69 13.87
C PRO A 36 -24.32 3.08 12.95
N THR A 37 -24.58 4.37 12.77
CA THR A 37 -25.68 4.91 11.96
C THR A 37 -25.24 5.35 10.56
N MET A 38 -23.95 5.25 10.25
CA MET A 38 -23.39 5.68 8.97
C MET A 38 -23.16 4.47 8.06
N GLU A 39 -23.20 4.70 6.75
CA GLU A 39 -22.90 3.66 5.78
C GLU A 39 -21.42 3.24 5.87
N PRO A 40 -21.12 1.93 5.99
CA PRO A 40 -19.76 1.45 6.09
C PRO A 40 -19.00 1.71 4.79
N ALA A 41 -17.70 2.00 4.91
CA ALA A 41 -16.82 2.04 3.75
C ALA A 41 -16.57 0.62 3.22
N THR A 42 -16.54 0.46 1.89
CA THR A 42 -16.05 -0.76 1.27
C THR A 42 -14.53 -0.75 1.31
N TYR A 43 -13.90 -1.90 1.57
CA TYR A 43 -12.45 -2.00 1.57
C TYR A 43 -11.96 -3.20 0.76
N GLY A 44 -11.19 -2.93 -0.30
CA GLY A 44 -10.56 -3.97 -1.13
C GLY A 44 -9.22 -4.40 -0.53
N ALA A 45 -9.27 -5.10 0.60
CA ALA A 45 -8.11 -5.57 1.34
C ALA A 45 -7.67 -6.98 0.92
N ASP A 46 -6.45 -7.35 1.29
CA ASP A 46 -5.89 -8.71 1.21
C ASP A 46 -5.93 -9.32 -0.20
N VAL A 47 -5.72 -8.49 -1.21
CA VAL A 47 -5.64 -8.93 -2.61
C VAL A 47 -4.21 -9.37 -2.91
N GLU A 48 -4.01 -10.67 -3.16
CA GLU A 48 -2.71 -11.19 -3.62
C GLU A 48 -2.24 -10.48 -4.89
N GLY A 49 -0.99 -9.99 -4.87
CA GLY A 49 -0.35 -9.41 -6.03
C GLY A 49 0.61 -8.27 -5.72
N THR A 50 1.16 -7.67 -6.78
CA THR A 50 2.10 -6.56 -6.70
C THR A 50 1.90 -5.62 -7.88
N LEU A 51 2.07 -4.31 -7.64
CA LEU A 51 2.11 -3.29 -8.70
C LEU A 51 3.55 -2.87 -9.05
N PHE A 52 4.56 -3.54 -8.48
CA PHE A 52 5.96 -3.28 -8.81
C PHE A 52 6.37 -3.86 -10.17
N ASP A 53 5.62 -4.79 -10.76
CA ASP A 53 5.86 -5.36 -12.10
C ASP A 53 7.33 -5.79 -12.35
N GLY A 54 7.95 -6.42 -11.34
CA GLY A 54 9.36 -6.85 -11.40
C GLY A 54 10.39 -5.72 -11.36
N ALA A 55 9.98 -4.47 -11.16
CA ALA A 55 10.89 -3.34 -11.04
C ALA A 55 11.86 -3.55 -9.85
N PRO A 56 13.14 -3.19 -10.00
CA PRO A 56 14.12 -3.37 -8.93
C PRO A 56 13.84 -2.50 -7.70
N ALA A 57 13.11 -1.39 -7.87
CA ALA A 57 12.74 -0.43 -6.81
C ALA A 57 13.91 -0.07 -5.86
N SER A 58 15.15 -0.06 -6.36
CA SER A 58 16.36 0.15 -5.58
C SER A 58 16.46 -0.74 -4.32
N GLY A 59 15.97 -1.98 -4.40
CA GLY A 59 15.92 -2.93 -3.28
C GLY A 59 14.68 -2.83 -2.39
N TRP A 60 13.76 -1.90 -2.67
CA TRP A 60 12.52 -1.68 -1.90
C TRP A 60 11.29 -2.30 -2.58
N ASN A 61 11.47 -3.31 -3.42
CA ASN A 61 10.35 -4.03 -4.02
C ASN A 61 9.72 -4.93 -2.96
N VAL A 62 8.54 -4.56 -2.46
CA VAL A 62 7.84 -5.24 -1.35
C VAL A 62 7.57 -6.73 -1.63
N ASP A 63 7.36 -7.11 -2.89
CA ASP A 63 7.14 -8.51 -3.30
C ASP A 63 8.42 -9.36 -3.25
N ARG A 64 9.60 -8.71 -3.29
CA ARG A 64 10.92 -9.36 -3.39
C ARG A 64 11.93 -8.77 -2.44
N LEU A 65 11.50 -8.44 -1.22
CA LEU A 65 12.40 -7.93 -0.19
C LEU A 65 13.38 -9.01 0.24
N GLU A 66 14.66 -8.71 0.10
CA GLU A 66 15.75 -9.54 0.61
C GLU A 66 15.81 -9.38 2.13
N SER A 67 15.34 -10.39 2.87
CA SER A 67 15.35 -10.39 4.33
C SER A 67 15.57 -11.80 4.89
N CYS A 68 15.79 -11.91 6.20
CA CYS A 68 15.87 -13.23 6.85
C CYS A 68 14.58 -14.06 6.68
N LEU A 69 13.43 -13.42 6.41
CA LEU A 69 12.17 -14.11 6.15
C LEU A 69 12.20 -14.90 4.82
N SER A 70 13.10 -14.54 3.90
CA SER A 70 13.33 -15.29 2.67
C SER A 70 13.86 -16.71 2.93
N LEU A 71 14.48 -16.96 4.09
CA LEU A 71 14.89 -18.31 4.48
C LEU A 71 13.69 -19.21 4.77
N VAL A 72 12.65 -18.68 5.42
CA VAL A 72 11.40 -19.42 5.66
C VAL A 72 10.74 -19.77 4.34
N ARG A 73 10.76 -18.85 3.37
CA ARG A 73 10.29 -19.14 2.02
C ARG A 73 11.10 -20.28 1.40
N ALA A 74 12.43 -20.19 1.38
CA ALA A 74 13.30 -21.23 0.82
C ALA A 74 13.06 -22.62 1.44
N ASP A 75 12.93 -22.71 2.77
CA ASP A 75 12.63 -23.96 3.47
C ASP A 75 11.28 -24.57 3.06
N LEU A 76 10.31 -23.73 2.69
CA LEU A 76 9.00 -24.14 2.19
C LEU A 76 9.03 -24.57 0.72
N GLU A 77 9.89 -23.98 -0.13
CA GLU A 77 10.06 -24.38 -1.53
C GLU A 77 10.68 -25.78 -1.66
N ASP A 78 11.61 -26.15 -0.77
CA ASP A 78 12.28 -27.47 -0.76
C ASP A 78 11.35 -28.63 -0.31
N GLY A 79 10.19 -28.32 0.27
CA GLY A 79 9.23 -29.28 0.82
C GLY A 79 8.05 -29.65 -0.10
N ASP A 80 7.77 -28.85 -1.14
CA ASP A 80 6.63 -29.08 -2.04
C ASP A 80 7.00 -30.01 -3.21
N ARG A 81 6.29 -31.13 -3.33
CA ARG A 81 6.54 -32.15 -4.37
C ARG A 81 6.07 -31.72 -5.76
N ASP A 82 5.34 -30.61 -5.86
CA ASP A 82 4.76 -30.11 -7.09
C ASP A 82 5.46 -28.85 -7.65
N GLY A 83 6.61 -28.46 -7.08
CA GLY A 83 7.46 -27.39 -7.60
C GLY A 83 6.88 -25.98 -7.43
N HIS A 84 5.87 -25.81 -6.57
CA HIS A 84 5.39 -24.51 -6.16
C HIS A 84 6.12 -24.06 -4.89
N ALA A 85 6.78 -22.92 -4.97
CA ALA A 85 7.28 -22.22 -3.80
C ALA A 85 6.12 -21.97 -2.83
N ALA A 86 6.05 -22.71 -1.72
CA ALA A 86 5.03 -22.48 -0.71
C ALA A 86 5.29 -21.13 -0.04
N ALA A 87 4.55 -20.10 -0.47
CA ALA A 87 4.53 -18.79 0.17
C ALA A 87 3.43 -18.76 1.23
N LEU A 88 3.70 -18.11 2.36
CA LEU A 88 2.67 -17.66 3.30
C LEU A 88 2.04 -16.38 2.74
N PRO A 89 0.76 -16.40 2.30
CA PRO A 89 0.09 -15.23 1.72
C PRO A 89 0.06 -14.05 2.69
N GLY A 90 0.40 -12.85 2.22
CA GLY A 90 0.44 -11.63 3.03
C GLY A 90 1.63 -11.52 4.00
N VAL A 91 2.42 -12.60 4.18
CA VAL A 91 3.61 -12.62 5.04
C VAL A 91 4.90 -12.67 4.22
N THR A 92 4.96 -13.57 3.24
CA THR A 92 6.13 -13.77 2.36
C THR A 92 5.85 -13.43 0.89
N SER A 93 4.64 -12.97 0.62
CA SER A 93 4.17 -12.42 -0.66
C SER A 93 3.37 -11.16 -0.36
N SER A 94 3.37 -10.19 -1.28
CA SER A 94 2.72 -8.90 -1.05
C SER A 94 1.21 -8.95 -1.23
N TYR A 95 0.51 -8.12 -0.46
CA TYR A 95 -0.90 -7.79 -0.66
C TYR A 95 -1.08 -6.38 -1.19
N LEU A 96 -2.14 -6.22 -1.99
CA LEU A 96 -2.65 -4.95 -2.47
C LEU A 96 -3.88 -4.56 -1.66
N TYR A 97 -3.91 -3.28 -1.27
CA TYR A 97 -5.00 -2.68 -0.52
C TYR A 97 -5.58 -1.49 -1.28
N TYR A 98 -6.86 -1.58 -1.63
CA TYR A 98 -7.60 -0.54 -2.33
C TYR A 98 -8.53 0.18 -1.35
N GLY A 99 -8.06 1.32 -0.84
CA GLY A 99 -8.78 2.15 0.12
C GLY A 99 -9.78 3.10 -0.52
N MET A 100 -10.80 3.48 0.25
CA MET A 100 -11.69 4.60 -0.03
C MET A 100 -11.89 5.42 1.24
N TRP A 101 -12.58 6.56 1.17
CA TRP A 101 -12.84 7.36 2.37
C TRP A 101 -13.44 6.52 3.51
N ALA A 102 -12.76 6.54 4.65
CA ALA A 102 -13.05 5.79 5.87
C ALA A 102 -12.85 4.25 5.84
N SER A 103 -12.20 3.70 4.81
CA SER A 103 -11.61 2.35 4.96
C SER A 103 -10.58 2.36 6.09
N THR A 104 -10.58 1.34 6.94
CA THR A 104 -9.85 1.36 8.22
C THR A 104 -9.20 0.02 8.51
N PHE A 105 -7.97 0.06 9.03
CA PHE A 105 -7.33 -1.07 9.71
C PHE A 105 -7.52 -0.93 11.21
N ALA A 106 -7.92 -2.01 11.88
CA ALA A 106 -8.01 -2.04 13.34
C ALA A 106 -6.61 -2.02 13.97
N ALA A 107 -6.51 -1.58 15.23
CA ALA A 107 -5.27 -1.71 15.98
C ALA A 107 -4.87 -3.20 16.10
N HIS A 108 -3.69 -3.55 15.61
CA HIS A 108 -3.13 -4.90 15.67
C HIS A 108 -1.60 -4.87 15.64
N ALA A 109 -0.98 -6.01 15.95
CA ALA A 109 0.41 -6.30 15.64
C ALA A 109 0.44 -7.34 14.50
N GLU A 110 1.54 -7.38 13.75
CA GLU A 110 1.71 -8.34 12.66
C GLU A 110 1.80 -9.79 13.17
N ASP A 111 1.57 -10.74 12.28
CA ASP A 111 1.70 -12.17 12.58
C ASP A 111 3.07 -12.47 13.16
N VAL A 112 3.09 -13.23 14.27
CA VAL A 112 4.27 -13.56 15.08
C VAL A 112 5.15 -12.35 15.47
N ASN A 113 4.56 -11.15 15.52
CA ASN A 113 5.23 -9.86 15.78
C ASN A 113 6.36 -9.54 14.78
N LEU A 114 6.17 -9.90 13.50
CA LEU A 114 7.08 -9.52 12.43
C LEU A 114 7.07 -8.01 12.18
N LEU A 115 8.06 -7.57 11.40
CA LEU A 115 8.03 -6.24 10.82
C LEU A 115 7.09 -6.25 9.61
N SER A 116 6.34 -5.17 9.41
CA SER A 116 5.63 -4.89 8.17
C SER A 116 6.22 -3.70 7.43
N ILE A 117 5.94 -3.67 6.13
CA ILE A 117 6.31 -2.57 5.24
C ILE A 117 5.15 -2.32 4.29
N ASN A 118 4.84 -1.05 4.10
CA ASN A 118 3.72 -0.60 3.28
C ASN A 118 4.21 0.45 2.29
N TYR A 119 3.78 0.35 1.03
CA TYR A 119 4.10 1.32 0.00
C TYR A 119 2.82 1.87 -0.63
N LEU A 120 2.60 3.18 -0.52
CA LEU A 120 1.46 3.86 -1.15
C LEU A 120 1.79 4.13 -2.61
N HIS A 121 1.29 3.28 -3.51
CA HIS A 121 1.55 3.41 -4.96
C HIS A 121 0.97 4.70 -5.56
N ALA A 122 -0.26 5.04 -5.20
CA ALA A 122 -0.97 6.24 -5.66
C ALA A 122 -2.21 6.47 -4.79
N GLY A 123 -2.72 7.69 -4.78
CA GLY A 123 -3.95 8.03 -4.04
C GLY A 123 -3.76 9.25 -3.15
N ALA A 124 -4.54 9.28 -2.07
CA ALA A 124 -4.65 10.42 -1.16
C ALA A 124 -3.68 10.32 0.01
#